data_AF-A0AA51E578-F1
#
_entry.id   AF-A0AA51E578-F1
#
_cell.length_a   1.000
_cell.length_b   1.000
_cell.length_c   1.000
_cell.angle_alpha   90.00
_cell.angle_beta   90.00
_cell.angle_gamma   90.00
#
_symmetry.space_group_name_H-M   'P 1'
#
loop_
_entity.id
_entity.type
_entity.pdbx_description
1 polymer ?
#
loop_
_entity_poly.entity_id
_entity_poly.type
_entity_poly.pdbx_seq_one_letter_code
_entity_poly.pdbx_strand_id
1 'polypeptide(L)'
;YPLTGMSKQTQQQLIDDHFLFKEGDRFLQAANACRFWPSGRGIYHNENKTFLVWCNEEDHLRLISMQMGGDLKTVYKRLVTAVNDIEKRIPFSHNDRLGFLTFCPTN
;
A
#
# COMPACT_ATOMS: atom_id res chain seq x y z
N TYR A 1 -7.10 6.07 -6.76
CA TYR A 1 -8.43 5.51 -6.47
C TYR A 1 -8.72 5.63 -4.97
N PRO A 2 -9.29 6.76 -4.51
CA PRO A 2 -9.77 6.86 -3.12
C PRO A 2 -10.87 5.82 -2.87
N LEU A 3 -10.92 5.24 -1.66
CA LEU A 3 -12.00 4.32 -1.29
C LEU A 3 -13.31 5.09 -1.06
N THR A 4 -13.25 6.30 -0.50
CA THR A 4 -14.42 7.18 -0.39
C THR A 4 -14.97 7.52 -1.76
N GLY A 5 -16.25 7.21 -1.98
CA GLY A 5 -16.92 7.49 -3.26
C GLY A 5 -16.56 6.54 -4.41
N MET A 6 -15.81 5.45 -4.14
CA MET A 6 -15.50 4.46 -5.16
C MET A 6 -16.77 3.75 -5.63
N SER A 7 -16.97 3.68 -6.96
CA SER A 7 -18.09 2.94 -7.53
C SER A 7 -17.93 1.43 -7.32
N LYS A 8 -19.04 0.69 -7.20
CA LYS A 8 -19.00 -0.78 -7.09
C LYS A 8 -18.32 -1.44 -8.28
N GLN A 9 -18.44 -0.86 -9.48
CA GLN A 9 -17.79 -1.37 -10.68
C GLN A 9 -16.26 -1.23 -10.59
N THR A 10 -15.78 -0.05 -10.20
CA THR A 10 -14.34 0.17 -9.98
C THR A 10 -13.82 -0.73 -8.85
N GLN A 11 -14.60 -0.88 -7.79
CA GLN A 11 -14.26 -1.74 -6.66
C GLN A 11 -14.10 -3.20 -7.11
N GLN A 12 -15.06 -3.72 -7.88
CA GLN A 12 -15.01 -5.09 -8.40
C GLN A 12 -13.79 -5.29 -9.31
N GLN A 13 -13.53 -4.35 -10.22
CA GLN A 13 -12.36 -4.42 -11.10
C GLN A 13 -11.04 -4.50 -10.30
N LEU A 14 -10.90 -3.70 -9.24
CA LEU A 14 -9.72 -3.74 -8.38
C LEU A 14 -9.62 -5.02 -7.55
N ILE A 15 -10.74 -5.67 -7.22
CA ILE A 15 -10.76 -6.99 -6.58
C ILE A 15 -10.26 -8.05 -7.57
N ASP A 16 -10.79 -8.05 -8.80
CA ASP A 16 -10.45 -9.03 -9.83
C ASP A 16 -8.97 -8.93 -10.24
N ASP A 17 -8.42 -7.72 -10.24
CA ASP A 17 -6.99 -7.47 -10.44
C ASP A 17 -6.12 -7.84 -9.22
N HIS A 18 -6.72 -8.27 -8.10
CA HIS A 18 -6.05 -8.55 -6.81
C HIS A 18 -5.37 -7.32 -6.18
N PHE A 19 -5.89 -6.13 -6.45
CA PHE A 19 -5.31 -4.84 -6.04
C PHE A 19 -6.03 -4.20 -4.85
N LEU A 20 -7.30 -4.53 -4.63
CA LEU A 20 -8.10 -4.00 -3.54
C LEU A 20 -7.82 -4.73 -2.22
N PHE A 21 -7.39 -3.97 -1.21
CA PHE A 21 -7.42 -4.45 0.18
C PHE A 21 -8.82 -4.35 0.77
N LYS A 22 -9.17 -5.28 1.66
CA LYS A 22 -10.47 -5.32 2.33
C LYS A 22 -10.41 -4.51 3.63
N GLU A 23 -11.57 -4.28 4.24
CA GLU A 23 -11.63 -3.73 5.59
C GLU A 23 -10.81 -4.62 6.53
N GLY A 24 -9.95 -3.98 7.34
CA GLY A 24 -8.98 -4.69 8.17
C GLY A 24 -9.64 -5.70 9.12
N ASP A 25 -8.89 -6.73 9.48
CA ASP A 25 -9.38 -7.82 10.32
C ASP A 25 -9.72 -7.38 11.75
N ARG A 26 -10.18 -8.33 12.58
CA ARG A 26 -10.55 -8.06 13.98
C ARG A 26 -9.40 -7.48 14.81
N PHE A 27 -8.14 -7.76 14.46
CA PHE A 27 -6.97 -7.26 15.19
C PHE A 27 -6.68 -5.82 14.78
N LEU A 28 -6.73 -5.51 13.49
CA LEU A 28 -6.63 -4.13 12.97
C LEU A 28 -7.74 -3.23 13.51
N GLN A 29 -8.96 -3.76 13.63
CA GLN A 29 -10.08 -3.04 14.24
C GLN A 29 -9.84 -2.78 15.73
N ALA A 30 -9.43 -3.80 16.50
CA ALA A 30 -9.15 -3.66 17.93
C ALA A 30 -7.97 -2.69 18.19
N ALA A 31 -7.00 -2.65 17.28
CA ALA A 31 -5.86 -1.74 17.33
C ALA A 31 -6.17 -0.34 16.74
N ASN A 32 -7.45 -0.05 16.45
CA ASN A 32 -7.92 1.24 15.92
C ASN A 32 -7.38 1.63 14.54
N ALA A 33 -6.80 0.71 13.77
CA ALA A 33 -6.31 0.99 12.42
C ALA A 33 -7.48 1.37 11.50
N CYS A 34 -8.63 0.69 11.61
CA CYS A 34 -9.81 0.89 10.75
C CYS A 34 -10.68 2.11 11.09
N ARG A 35 -10.23 3.01 11.97
CA ARG A 35 -11.02 4.19 12.35
C ARG A 35 -11.36 5.05 11.13
N PHE A 36 -12.62 5.52 11.10
CA PHE A 36 -13.17 6.39 10.04
C PHE A 36 -13.20 5.77 8.63
N TRP A 37 -13.12 4.44 8.52
CA TRP A 37 -13.24 3.74 7.24
C TRP A 37 -14.49 4.20 6.45
N PRO A 38 -14.41 4.45 5.13
CA PRO A 38 -13.23 4.33 4.25
C PRO A 38 -12.42 5.64 4.08
N SER A 39 -12.69 6.68 4.88
CA SER A 39 -12.11 8.01 4.70
C SER A 39 -10.59 8.03 4.88
N GLY A 40 -9.91 8.79 4.01
CA GLY A 40 -8.45 8.90 4.01
C GLY A 40 -7.71 7.69 3.44
N ARG A 41 -8.43 6.69 2.92
CA ARG A 41 -7.85 5.45 2.39
C ARG A 41 -7.90 5.44 0.86
N GLY A 42 -6.89 4.85 0.24
CA GLY A 42 -6.75 4.90 -1.22
C GLY A 42 -5.84 3.82 -1.78
N ILE A 43 -6.01 3.56 -3.08
CA ILE A 43 -5.10 2.75 -3.88
C ILE A 43 -4.59 3.56 -5.05
N TYR A 44 -3.30 3.43 -5.34
CA TYR A 44 -2.70 3.83 -6.59
C TYR A 44 -2.11 2.60 -7.27
N HIS A 45 -2.16 2.56 -8.60
CA HIS A 45 -1.33 1.65 -9.38
C HIS A 45 -0.87 2.37 -10.64
N ASN A 46 0.27 1.97 -11.19
CA ASN A 46 0.72 2.47 -12.49
C ASN A 46 -0.13 1.86 -13.63
N GLU A 47 -0.02 2.45 -14.84
CA GLU A 47 -0.75 1.99 -16.03
C GLU A 47 -0.48 0.51 -16.35
N ASN A 48 0.78 0.09 -16.21
CA ASN A 48 1.21 -1.28 -16.47
C ASN A 48 0.81 -2.28 -15.38
N LYS A 49 0.10 -1.86 -14.31
CA LYS A 49 -0.34 -2.76 -13.23
C LYS A 49 0.79 -3.56 -12.57
N THR A 50 1.99 -2.99 -12.54
CA THR A 50 3.24 -3.60 -12.03
C THR A 50 3.81 -2.90 -10.80
N PHE A 51 3.21 -1.78 -10.41
CA PHE A 51 3.52 -1.05 -9.19
C PHE A 51 2.23 -0.54 -8.56
N LEU A 52 2.08 -0.76 -7.27
CA LEU A 52 0.89 -0.45 -6.49
C LEU A 52 1.27 0.22 -5.17
N VAL A 53 0.39 1.10 -4.70
CA VAL A 53 0.50 1.74 -3.41
C VAL A 53 -0.85 1.64 -2.71
N TRP A 54 -0.86 1.08 -1.51
CA TRP A 54 -1.99 1.21 -0.59
C TRP A 54 -1.69 2.32 0.39
N CYS A 55 -2.62 3.26 0.51
CA CYS A 55 -2.54 4.39 1.42
C CYS A 55 -3.47 4.17 2.60
N ASN A 56 -2.92 4.26 3.81
CA ASN A 56 -3.63 4.14 5.10
C ASN A 56 -4.44 2.85 5.25
N GLU A 57 -3.89 1.72 4.79
CA GLU A 57 -4.53 0.42 4.96
C GLU A 57 -4.29 -0.09 6.40
N GLU A 58 -3.04 -0.43 6.69
CA GLU A 58 -2.46 -0.73 8.01
C GLU A 58 -1.38 0.32 8.33
N ASP A 59 -0.31 0.35 7.54
CA ASP A 59 0.70 1.41 7.54
C ASP A 59 0.22 2.64 6.74
N HIS A 60 0.94 3.76 6.89
CA HIS A 60 0.70 4.95 6.06
C HIS A 60 0.83 4.64 4.57
N LEU A 61 1.86 3.89 4.18
CA LEU A 61 2.13 3.49 2.80
C LEU A 61 2.60 2.04 2.74
N ARG A 62 1.94 1.23 1.91
CA ARG A 62 2.44 -0.09 1.49
C ARG A 62 2.77 -0.03 0.00
N LEU A 63 4.05 -0.10 -0.33
CA LEU A 63 4.57 -0.02 -1.70
C LEU A 63 4.82 -1.43 -2.23
N ILE A 64 4.19 -1.79 -3.34
CA ILE A 64 4.22 -3.13 -3.91
C ILE A 64 4.69 -3.05 -5.36
N SER A 65 5.70 -3.85 -5.70
CA SER A 65 6.19 -4.02 -7.07
C SER A 65 6.02 -5.48 -7.45
N MET A 66 5.36 -5.75 -8.57
CA MET A 66 5.05 -7.12 -9.00
C MET A 66 5.01 -7.22 -10.52
N GLN A 67 5.22 -8.43 -11.06
CA GLN A 67 5.01 -8.76 -12.46
C GLN A 67 4.92 -10.28 -12.61
N MET A 68 4.38 -10.75 -13.73
CA MET A 68 4.40 -12.18 -14.08
C MET A 68 5.83 -12.65 -14.38
N GLY A 69 6.10 -13.92 -14.09
CA GLY A 69 7.43 -14.53 -14.27
C GLY A 69 8.35 -14.32 -13.06
N GLY A 70 9.65 -14.61 -13.25
CA GLY A 70 10.64 -14.67 -12.17
C GLY A 70 11.73 -13.59 -12.21
N ASP A 71 11.55 -12.51 -12.97
CA ASP A 71 12.55 -11.43 -13.07
C ASP A 71 12.53 -10.52 -11.83
N LEU A 72 13.11 -11.04 -10.75
CA LEU A 72 13.21 -10.34 -9.46
C LEU A 72 14.01 -9.03 -9.59
N LYS A 73 15.01 -8.97 -10.47
CA LYS A 73 15.86 -7.78 -10.65
C LYS A 73 15.03 -6.58 -11.09
N THR A 74 14.14 -6.80 -12.07
CA THR A 74 13.27 -5.72 -12.58
C THR A 74 12.23 -5.31 -11.55
N VAL A 75 11.64 -6.28 -10.83
CA VAL A 75 10.69 -6.01 -9.73
C VAL A 75 11.33 -5.16 -8.64
N TYR A 76 12.50 -5.58 -8.15
CA TYR A 76 13.22 -4.92 -7.07
C TYR A 76 13.70 -3.52 -7.48
N LYS A 77 14.27 -3.37 -8.68
CA LYS A 77 14.70 -2.06 -9.21
C LYS A 77 13.55 -1.07 -9.26
N ARG A 78 12.37 -1.50 -9.71
CA ARG A 78 11.16 -0.66 -9.75
C ARG A 78 10.73 -0.22 -8.35
N LEU A 79 10.77 -1.13 -7.36
CA LEU A 79 10.44 -0.80 -5.98
C LEU A 79 11.41 0.23 -5.39
N VAL A 80 12.72 -0.01 -5.48
CA VAL A 80 13.76 0.89 -4.94
C VAL A 80 13.67 2.27 -5.57
N THR A 81 13.45 2.35 -6.88
CA THR A 81 13.29 3.63 -7.58
C THR A 81 12.11 4.41 -7.02
N ALA A 82 10.96 3.76 -6.85
CA ALA A 82 9.76 4.40 -6.31
C ALA A 82 9.92 4.83 -4.85
N VAL A 83 10.50 3.97 -3.99
CA VAL A 83 10.78 4.27 -2.58
C VAL A 83 11.65 5.52 -2.46
N ASN A 84 12.78 5.56 -3.17
CA ASN A 84 13.71 6.68 -3.12
C ASN A 84 13.09 7.99 -3.64
N ASP A 85 12.23 7.92 -4.65
CA ASP A 85 11.59 9.12 -5.19
C ASP A 85 10.47 9.65 -4.30
N ILE A 86 9.75 8.77 -3.59
CA ILE A 86 8.73 9.15 -2.61
C ILE A 86 9.39 9.76 -1.37
N GLU A 87 10.46 9.14 -0.86
CA GLU A 87 11.16 9.58 0.36
C GLU A 87 11.72 11.02 0.24
N LYS A 88 12.15 11.42 -0.97
CA LYS A 88 12.58 12.80 -1.26
C LYS A 88 11.51 13.85 -1.00
N ARG A 89 10.23 13.47 -1.02
CA ARG A 89 9.07 14.37 -0.85
C ARG A 89 8.36 14.15 0.48
N ILE A 90 8.33 12.90 0.95
CA ILE A 90 7.66 12.48 2.17
C ILE A 90 8.70 11.71 2.99
N PRO A 91 9.41 12.36 3.93
CA PRO A 91 10.39 11.69 4.76
C PRO A 91 9.77 10.55 5.55
N PHE A 92 10.39 9.37 5.53
CA PHE A 92 9.91 8.23 6.29
C PHE A 92 10.45 8.26 7.72
N SER A 93 9.63 7.80 8.67
CA SER A 93 10.03 7.67 10.05
C SER A 93 11.05 6.53 10.20
N HIS A 94 12.26 6.89 10.62
CA HIS A 94 13.35 5.94 10.83
C HIS A 94 13.91 6.08 12.25
N ASN A 95 14.30 4.95 12.83
CA ASN A 95 14.98 4.87 14.12
C ASN A 95 16.28 4.08 13.97
N ASP A 96 17.36 4.55 14.58
CA ASP A 96 18.70 3.94 14.42
C ASP A 96 18.78 2.47 14.84
N ARG A 97 17.93 2.04 15.79
CA ARG A 97 17.89 0.65 16.25
C ARG A 97 16.86 -0.20 15.50
N LEU A 98 15.69 0.38 15.21
CA LEU A 98 14.53 -0.36 14.68
C LEU A 98 14.39 -0.30 13.16
N GLY A 99 15.12 0.57 12.49
CA GLY A 99 14.93 0.82 11.06
C GLY A 99 13.70 1.70 10.79
N PHE A 100 13.02 1.44 9.68
CA PHE A 100 11.78 2.13 9.33
C PHE A 100 10.65 1.70 10.25
N LEU A 101 9.94 2.68 10.82
CA LEU A 101 8.88 2.41 11.77
C LEU A 101 7.57 2.04 11.06
N THR A 102 6.96 0.97 11.55
CA THR A 102 5.74 0.36 11.02
C THR A 102 4.68 0.28 12.11
N PHE A 103 3.43 0.02 11.71
CA PHE A 103 2.30 -0.16 12.61
C PHE A 103 2.46 -1.41 13.49
N CYS A 104 2.82 -2.54 12.87
CA CYS A 104 3.01 -3.82 13.53
C CYS A 104 4.51 -4.13 13.66
N PRO A 105 5.04 -4.47 14.86
CA PRO A 105 6.45 -4.77 15.07
C PRO A 105 7.03 -5.95 14.26
N THR A 106 6.20 -6.72 13.54
CA THR A 106 6.64 -7.82 12.70
C THR A 106 7.17 -7.38 11.33
N ASN A 107 6.87 -6.14 10.92
CA ASN A 107 7.31 -5.53 9.66
C ASN A 107 8.56 -4.69 9.89
#